data_AF-A0A439SJF7-F1
#
_entry.id   AF-A0A439SJF7-F1
#
_cell.length_a   1.000
_cell.length_b   1.000
_cell.length_c   1.000
_cell.angle_alpha   90.00
_cell.angle_beta   90.00
_cell.angle_gamma   90.00
#
_symmetry.space_group_name_H-M   'P 1'
#
loop_
_entity.id
_entity.type
_entity.pdbx_description
1 polymer ?
#
loop_
_entity_poly.entity_id
_entity_poly.type
_entity_poly.pdbx_seq_one_letter_code
_entity_poly.pdbx_strand_id
1 'polypeptide(L)'
;MDHFHRLLGRRGAGGNVAVIFAFALPVVVGGAGLGVETSLWYYSSLKLQAVADAAAYAGALEKVAGSDNPTIVAASTTSATTNGFAGTIQVNTPPSSGPNTAKKAVEVIVNQQLDRYFTAIFNSSPVPQRARAVALITDASKACVQALNQSAPQAALFSGNTSVNLTGCVIMSNSVAADAIRTQGSAALKADCLVTVGGMVLNNPATTTCSSNVTKALPAADPYASLPTPAATNPCRNVNGNKTSQTLQAGTYCSGMDLKGNVALSSGVYVVQGGFKINANAVITCAAPCTGVTIFMSGSNTVSMNGNATVNLSAPTSGTYSGVLFYGDRTGTAAQSTFNGTADSLLTGAIYFPRQQVNYLGNFSGNGGCTQVVADTIQWSGSTTIKQDCTSYGMKDIPAAQSVQLVE
;
A
#
# COMPACT_ATOMS: atom_id res chain seq x y z
N MET A 1 96.81 10.27 -45.91
CA MET A 1 96.44 9.79 -44.56
C MET A 1 94.96 10.10 -44.36
N ASP A 2 94.04 9.60 -45.18
CA ASP A 2 93.64 8.22 -45.49
C ASP A 2 92.44 7.75 -44.66
N HIS A 3 91.42 7.35 -45.43
CA HIS A 3 90.31 6.45 -45.13
C HIS A 3 89.18 6.88 -44.17
N PHE A 4 88.11 7.42 -44.78
CA PHE A 4 86.74 7.03 -44.43
C PHE A 4 85.94 6.75 -45.72
N HIS A 5 85.80 5.47 -46.05
CA HIS A 5 85.01 5.00 -47.19
C HIS A 5 83.64 4.47 -46.70
N ARG A 6 82.58 5.12 -47.20
CA ARG A 6 81.33 4.55 -47.75
C ARG A 6 80.56 3.52 -46.91
N LEU A 7 79.28 3.83 -46.63
CA LEU A 7 78.13 3.13 -47.22
C LEU A 7 76.80 3.81 -46.82
N LEU A 8 76.37 4.77 -47.64
CA LEU A 8 74.97 5.12 -47.84
C LEU A 8 74.56 4.55 -49.19
N GLY A 9 73.46 3.78 -49.24
CA GLY A 9 72.73 3.54 -50.49
C GLY A 9 72.18 2.13 -50.71
N ARG A 10 71.02 1.83 -50.11
CA ARG A 10 69.98 1.01 -50.77
C ARG A 10 68.63 1.72 -50.64
N ARG A 11 68.18 2.30 -51.76
CA ARG A 11 66.85 2.90 -51.99
C ARG A 11 66.01 1.88 -52.76
N GLY A 12 64.71 1.81 -52.46
CA GLY A 12 63.72 1.42 -53.47
C GLY A 12 62.71 0.33 -53.11
N ALA A 13 62.00 0.45 -51.97
CA ALA A 13 60.65 -0.12 -51.78
C ALA A 13 59.92 0.48 -50.55
N GLY A 14 60.65 0.98 -49.53
CA GLY A 14 60.05 1.46 -48.27
C GLY A 14 59.53 2.91 -48.24
N GLY A 15 59.89 3.77 -49.20
CA GLY A 15 59.51 5.20 -49.18
C GLY A 15 58.02 5.45 -49.42
N ASN A 16 57.43 4.76 -50.41
CA ASN A 16 55.99 4.87 -50.70
C ASN A 16 55.16 4.19 -49.60
N VAL A 17 55.65 3.07 -49.05
CA VAL A 17 55.00 2.36 -47.94
C VAL A 17 54.96 3.22 -46.68
N ALA A 18 56.05 3.92 -46.36
CA ALA A 18 56.10 4.81 -45.20
C ALA A 18 55.13 6.00 -45.31
N VAL A 19 54.98 6.59 -46.51
CA VAL A 19 54.05 7.70 -46.74
C VAL A 19 52.59 7.22 -46.67
N ILE A 20 52.26 6.09 -47.31
CA ILE A 20 50.91 5.51 -47.24
C ILE A 20 50.58 5.13 -45.78
N PHE A 21 51.53 4.52 -45.06
CA PHE A 21 51.36 4.19 -43.65
C PHE A 21 51.15 5.44 -42.79
N ALA A 22 51.91 6.51 -43.01
CA ALA A 22 51.78 7.76 -42.27
C ALA A 22 50.40 8.41 -42.44
N PHE A 23 49.79 8.32 -43.64
CA PHE A 23 48.44 8.83 -43.88
C PHE A 23 47.32 7.87 -43.44
N ALA A 24 47.56 6.55 -43.48
CA ALA A 24 46.57 5.56 -43.06
C ALA A 24 46.51 5.38 -41.52
N LEU A 25 47.63 5.60 -40.82
CA LEU A 25 47.74 5.37 -39.38
C LEU A 25 46.73 6.20 -38.56
N PRO A 26 46.53 7.52 -38.81
CA PRO A 26 45.51 8.29 -38.10
C PRO A 26 44.08 7.76 -38.32
N VAL A 27 43.78 7.24 -39.51
CA VAL A 27 42.46 6.67 -39.82
C VAL A 27 42.23 5.38 -39.05
N VAL A 28 43.24 4.49 -39.02
CA VAL A 28 43.16 3.21 -38.29
C VAL A 28 43.09 3.45 -36.78
N VAL A 29 43.94 4.32 -36.24
CA VAL A 29 43.96 4.66 -34.81
C VAL A 29 42.68 5.40 -34.39
N GLY A 30 42.21 6.35 -35.20
CA GLY A 30 40.95 7.06 -34.97
C GLY A 30 39.74 6.12 -34.99
N GLY A 31 39.71 5.18 -35.94
CA GLY A 31 38.67 4.15 -36.02
C GLY A 31 38.67 3.20 -34.81
N ALA A 32 39.85 2.74 -34.39
CA ALA A 32 39.99 1.90 -33.20
C ALA A 32 39.58 2.65 -31.92
N GLY A 33 39.99 3.91 -31.78
CA GLY A 33 39.62 4.76 -30.65
C GLY A 33 38.11 4.99 -30.55
N LEU A 34 37.45 5.29 -31.67
CA LEU A 34 36.00 5.40 -31.74
C LEU A 34 35.30 4.08 -31.37
N GLY A 35 35.82 2.94 -31.83
CA GLY A 35 35.26 1.62 -31.51
C GLY A 35 35.33 1.28 -30.02
N VAL A 36 36.47 1.56 -29.37
CA VAL A 36 36.63 1.35 -27.92
C VAL A 36 35.71 2.29 -27.13
N GLU A 37 35.64 3.55 -27.54
CA GLU A 37 34.87 4.55 -26.81
C GLU A 37 33.35 4.36 -26.96
N THR A 38 32.86 4.03 -28.15
CA THR A 38 31.45 3.68 -28.35
C THR A 38 31.05 2.45 -27.53
N SER A 39 31.97 1.48 -27.40
CA SER A 39 31.78 0.32 -26.53
C SER A 39 31.70 0.72 -25.05
N LEU A 40 32.51 1.69 -24.61
CA LEU A 40 32.45 2.25 -23.24
C LEU A 40 31.15 3.01 -23.00
N TRP A 41 30.67 3.79 -23.98
CA TRP A 41 29.38 4.47 -23.87
C TRP A 41 28.23 3.47 -23.77
N TYR A 42 28.22 2.44 -24.61
CA TYR A 42 27.21 1.39 -24.57
C TYR A 42 27.22 0.63 -23.23
N TYR A 43 28.40 0.25 -22.73
CA TYR A 43 28.54 -0.34 -21.39
C TYR A 43 27.98 0.59 -20.31
N SER A 44 28.26 1.89 -20.40
CA SER A 44 27.74 2.88 -19.47
C SER A 44 26.22 3.03 -19.56
N SER A 45 25.62 2.95 -20.76
CA SER A 45 24.17 2.97 -20.93
C SER A 45 23.50 1.75 -20.28
N LEU A 46 24.08 0.55 -20.41
CA LEU A 46 23.58 -0.66 -19.74
C LEU A 46 23.64 -0.54 -18.21
N LYS A 47 24.76 0.00 -17.69
CA LYS A 47 24.90 0.25 -16.24
C LYS A 47 23.85 1.25 -15.75
N LEU A 48 23.60 2.33 -16.51
CA LEU A 48 22.58 3.31 -16.18
C LEU A 48 21.17 2.73 -16.16
N GLN A 49 20.84 1.85 -17.10
CA GLN A 49 19.55 1.18 -17.10
C GLN A 49 19.37 0.32 -15.85
N ALA A 50 20.38 -0.48 -15.49
CA ALA A 50 20.33 -1.29 -14.26
C ALA A 50 20.15 -0.42 -12.99
N VAL A 51 20.79 0.75 -12.93
CA VAL A 51 20.60 1.74 -11.85
C VAL A 51 19.16 2.25 -11.84
N ALA A 52 18.62 2.66 -13.00
CA ALA A 52 17.27 3.18 -13.11
C ALA A 52 16.23 2.14 -12.68
N ASP A 53 16.39 0.89 -13.15
CA ASP A 53 15.53 -0.25 -12.82
C ASP A 53 15.50 -0.52 -11.32
N ALA A 54 16.67 -0.64 -10.69
CA ALA A 54 16.79 -0.87 -9.25
C ALA A 54 16.20 0.30 -8.43
N ALA A 55 16.35 1.54 -8.89
CA ALA A 55 15.80 2.71 -8.23
C ALA A 55 14.28 2.82 -8.39
N ALA A 56 13.74 2.53 -9.57
CA ALA A 56 12.31 2.50 -9.81
C ALA A 56 11.63 1.40 -8.98
N TYR A 57 12.24 0.21 -8.94
CA TYR A 57 11.75 -0.90 -8.12
C TYR A 57 11.74 -0.56 -6.63
N ALA A 58 12.83 0.02 -6.10
CA ALA A 58 12.91 0.43 -4.69
C ALA A 58 11.83 1.45 -4.32
N GLY A 59 11.63 2.48 -5.14
CA GLY A 59 10.58 3.47 -4.90
C GLY A 59 9.17 2.86 -5.01
N ALA A 60 8.96 1.90 -5.91
CA ALA A 60 7.68 1.20 -6.01
C ALA A 60 7.37 0.34 -4.78
N LEU A 61 8.38 -0.25 -4.12
CA LEU A 61 8.19 -0.95 -2.85
C LEU A 61 7.71 -0.01 -1.73
N GLU A 62 8.30 1.18 -1.63
CA GLU A 62 7.83 2.22 -0.69
C GLU A 62 6.39 2.66 -0.99
N LYS A 63 6.08 2.83 -2.28
CA LYS A 63 4.72 3.17 -2.71
C LYS A 63 3.69 2.07 -2.42
N VAL A 64 4.10 0.81 -2.49
CA VAL A 64 3.27 -0.35 -2.10
C VAL A 64 3.04 -0.34 -0.58
N ALA A 65 4.08 -0.07 0.21
CA ALA A 65 3.99 0.06 1.66
C ALA A 65 3.14 1.26 2.13
N GLY A 66 2.85 2.21 1.24
CA GLY A 66 2.03 3.39 1.54
C GLY A 66 2.84 4.59 2.05
N SER A 67 4.15 4.58 1.83
CA SER A 67 5.04 5.69 2.18
C SER A 67 4.68 6.96 1.41
N ASP A 68 5.04 8.11 1.98
CA ASP A 68 4.83 9.40 1.34
C ASP A 68 5.80 9.63 0.17
N ASN A 69 5.48 10.62 -0.68
CA ASN A 69 6.31 10.93 -1.85
C ASN A 69 7.77 11.24 -1.51
N PRO A 70 8.10 12.02 -0.45
CA PRO A 70 9.49 12.21 -0.03
C PRO A 70 10.22 10.89 0.29
N THR A 71 9.59 9.95 1.00
CA THR A 71 10.20 8.65 1.32
C THR A 71 10.40 7.80 0.05
N ILE A 72 9.43 7.80 -0.87
CA ILE A 72 9.57 7.12 -2.18
C ILE A 72 10.78 7.67 -2.95
N VAL A 73 10.90 8.99 -3.04
CA VAL A 73 12.03 9.66 -3.73
C VAL A 73 13.35 9.32 -3.05
N ALA A 74 13.39 9.31 -1.72
CA ALA A 74 14.58 8.99 -0.94
C ALA A 74 15.03 7.53 -1.16
N ALA A 75 14.11 6.57 -1.18
CA ALA A 75 14.42 5.16 -1.42
C ALA A 75 14.94 4.93 -2.85
N SER A 76 14.30 5.51 -3.87
CA SER A 76 14.80 5.47 -5.25
C SER A 76 16.19 6.10 -5.37
N THR A 77 16.40 7.25 -4.73
CA THR A 77 17.70 7.96 -4.75
C THR A 77 18.79 7.13 -4.07
N THR A 78 18.49 6.56 -2.91
CA THR A 78 19.43 5.71 -2.15
C THR A 78 19.79 4.45 -2.93
N SER A 79 18.82 3.81 -3.58
CA SER A 79 19.06 2.66 -4.45
C SER A 79 19.98 3.04 -5.62
N ALA A 80 19.74 4.17 -6.29
CA ALA A 80 20.59 4.63 -7.39
C ALA A 80 22.04 4.91 -6.93
N THR A 81 22.23 5.66 -5.84
CA THR A 81 23.56 6.03 -5.35
C THR A 81 24.33 4.83 -4.79
N THR A 82 23.66 3.88 -4.13
CA THR A 82 24.28 2.63 -3.67
C THR A 82 24.75 1.75 -4.84
N ASN A 83 24.08 1.84 -5.99
CA ASN A 83 24.54 1.22 -7.24
C ASN A 83 25.63 2.04 -7.97
N GLY A 84 26.26 2.99 -7.27
CA GLY A 84 27.41 3.76 -7.75
C GLY A 84 27.08 4.82 -8.79
N PHE A 85 25.82 5.29 -8.83
CA PHE A 85 25.43 6.40 -9.70
C PHE A 85 25.73 7.76 -9.05
N ALA A 86 26.44 8.60 -9.79
CA ALA A 86 26.80 9.95 -9.40
C ALA A 86 26.38 10.93 -10.50
N GLY A 87 25.10 11.30 -10.49
CA GLY A 87 24.50 12.19 -11.48
C GLY A 87 23.15 12.70 -11.02
N THR A 88 22.36 13.26 -11.94
CA THR A 88 21.02 13.75 -11.61
C THR A 88 20.02 12.60 -11.62
N ILE A 89 19.27 12.47 -10.52
CA ILE A 89 18.19 11.49 -10.35
C ILE A 89 16.88 12.27 -10.30
N GLN A 90 15.93 11.91 -11.15
CA GLN A 90 14.56 12.40 -11.08
C GLN A 90 13.61 11.23 -10.83
N VAL A 91 12.73 11.38 -9.85
CA VAL A 91 11.75 10.35 -9.47
C VAL A 91 10.34 10.95 -9.61
N ASN A 92 9.46 10.28 -10.34
CA ASN A 92 8.08 10.72 -10.54
C ASN A 92 7.09 9.62 -10.12
N THR A 93 6.02 10.00 -9.41
CA THR A 93 4.97 9.10 -8.92
C THR A 93 3.62 9.83 -8.97
N PRO A 94 2.81 9.65 -10.02
CA PRO A 94 2.97 8.73 -11.15
C PRO A 94 4.03 9.17 -12.19
N PRO A 95 4.36 8.32 -13.19
CA PRO A 95 5.24 8.68 -14.30
C PRO A 95 4.82 9.97 -15.03
N SER A 96 5.80 10.75 -15.47
CA SER A 96 5.58 12.04 -16.15
C SER A 96 5.31 11.92 -17.66
N SER A 97 5.69 10.78 -18.25
CA SER A 97 5.52 10.49 -19.68
C SER A 97 5.33 8.99 -19.93
N GLY A 98 4.98 8.62 -21.18
CA GLY A 98 4.79 7.23 -21.58
C GLY A 98 3.40 6.66 -21.30
N PRO A 99 3.19 5.35 -21.47
CA PRO A 99 1.88 4.70 -21.36
C PRO A 99 1.36 4.54 -19.92
N ASN A 100 2.19 4.82 -18.91
CA ASN A 100 1.88 4.56 -17.50
C ASN A 100 1.65 5.83 -16.65
N THR A 101 1.44 7.01 -17.27
CA THR A 101 1.26 8.31 -16.58
C THR A 101 0.05 8.40 -15.65
N ALA A 102 -1.01 7.62 -15.92
CA ALA A 102 -2.21 7.57 -15.09
C ALA A 102 -2.24 6.36 -14.14
N LYS A 103 -1.18 5.54 -14.10
CA LYS A 103 -1.16 4.29 -13.33
C LYS A 103 -0.44 4.45 -12.00
N LYS A 104 -0.70 3.51 -11.09
CA LYS A 104 0.06 3.36 -9.85
C LYS A 104 1.47 2.82 -10.19
N ALA A 105 2.39 3.72 -10.50
CA ALA A 105 3.76 3.39 -10.87
C ALA A 105 4.76 4.41 -10.29
N VAL A 106 6.04 4.05 -10.33
CA VAL A 106 7.18 4.93 -10.01
C VAL A 106 8.11 4.96 -11.21
N GLU A 107 8.41 6.16 -11.71
CA GLU A 107 9.36 6.42 -12.79
C GLU A 107 10.65 6.97 -12.21
N VAL A 108 11.79 6.45 -12.65
CA VAL A 108 13.10 7.00 -12.34
C VAL A 108 13.83 7.32 -13.63
N ILE A 109 14.36 8.53 -13.72
CA ILE A 109 15.19 9.00 -14.82
C ILE A 109 16.54 9.38 -14.24
N VAL A 110 17.60 8.76 -14.75
CA VAL A 110 18.99 9.04 -14.38
C VAL A 110 19.72 9.68 -15.55
N ASN A 111 20.44 10.76 -15.29
CA ASN A 111 21.22 11.48 -16.29
C ASN A 111 22.66 11.69 -15.82
N GLN A 112 23.63 11.36 -16.67
CA GLN A 112 25.04 11.66 -16.46
C GLN A 112 25.70 12.18 -17.74
N GLN A 113 26.78 12.93 -17.58
CA GLN A 113 27.64 13.37 -18.67
C GLN A 113 28.90 12.52 -18.65
N LEU A 114 29.20 11.83 -19.75
CA LEU A 114 30.44 11.08 -19.89
C LEU A 114 31.50 11.92 -20.59
N ASP A 115 32.70 11.93 -20.03
CA ASP A 115 33.85 12.52 -20.69
C ASP A 115 34.20 11.73 -21.96
N ARG A 116 34.78 12.44 -22.92
CA ARG A 116 35.35 11.84 -24.13
C ARG A 116 36.83 11.57 -23.91
N TYR A 117 37.28 10.40 -24.36
CA TYR A 117 38.67 9.98 -24.42
C TYR A 117 39.18 10.16 -25.86
N PHE A 118 39.08 9.13 -26.71
CA PHE A 118 39.66 9.14 -28.06
C PHE A 118 38.97 10.12 -29.01
N THR A 119 37.64 10.28 -28.91
CA THR A 119 36.90 11.21 -29.77
C THR A 119 37.00 12.68 -29.36
N ALA A 120 37.68 12.99 -28.25
CA ALA A 120 37.92 14.37 -27.81
C ALA A 120 38.64 15.21 -28.87
N ILE A 121 39.44 14.57 -29.74
CA ILE A 121 40.13 15.22 -30.86
C ILE A 121 39.18 15.79 -31.92
N PHE A 122 37.97 15.25 -32.02
CA PHE A 122 36.94 15.70 -32.97
C PHE A 122 35.90 16.62 -32.31
N ASN A 123 35.56 16.37 -31.05
CA ASN A 123 34.60 17.16 -30.28
C ASN A 123 34.91 17.01 -28.78
N SER A 124 35.00 18.12 -28.04
CA SER A 124 35.29 18.14 -26.61
C SER A 124 34.05 18.18 -25.70
N SER A 125 32.85 18.27 -26.27
CA SER A 125 31.61 18.29 -25.49
C SER A 125 31.34 16.92 -24.87
N PRO A 126 31.02 16.83 -23.56
CA PRO A 126 30.63 15.58 -22.92
C PRO A 126 29.48 14.88 -23.64
N VAL A 127 29.41 13.56 -23.52
CA VAL A 127 28.34 12.75 -24.09
C VAL A 127 27.23 12.59 -23.05
N PRO A 128 26.04 13.20 -23.27
CA PRO A 128 24.92 12.99 -22.38
C PRO A 128 24.44 11.55 -22.48
N GLN A 129 24.30 10.90 -21.33
CA GLN A 129 23.72 9.58 -21.20
C GLN A 129 22.51 9.65 -20.26
N ARG A 130 21.43 9.00 -20.69
CA ARG A 130 20.16 8.97 -19.97
C ARG A 130 19.64 7.55 -19.96
N ALA A 131 19.15 7.11 -18.80
CA ALA A 131 18.31 5.94 -18.69
C ALA A 131 17.01 6.29 -17.98
N ARG A 132 15.98 5.50 -18.26
CA ARG A 132 14.65 5.67 -17.68
C ARG A 132 14.08 4.29 -17.39
N ALA A 133 13.50 4.14 -16.22
CA ALA A 133 12.78 2.93 -15.82
C ALA A 133 11.45 3.28 -15.17
N VAL A 134 10.46 2.40 -15.33
CA VAL A 134 9.14 2.48 -14.71
C VAL A 134 8.81 1.17 -14.04
N ALA A 135 8.58 1.22 -12.72
CA ALA A 135 8.05 0.11 -11.94
C ALA A 135 6.54 0.29 -11.77
N LEU A 136 5.76 -0.58 -12.40
CA LEU A 136 4.30 -0.64 -12.29
C LEU A 136 3.89 -1.49 -11.09
N ILE A 137 2.89 -1.01 -10.36
CA ILE A 137 2.28 -1.71 -9.22
C ILE A 137 0.91 -2.22 -9.66
N THR A 138 0.66 -3.51 -9.47
CA THR A 138 -0.63 -4.14 -9.76
C THR A 138 -1.22 -4.78 -8.51
N ASP A 139 -2.51 -4.60 -8.31
CA ASP A 139 -3.28 -5.22 -7.24
C ASP A 139 -3.85 -6.54 -7.75
N ALA A 140 -3.36 -7.68 -7.27
CA ALA A 140 -3.81 -8.99 -7.75
C ALA A 140 -5.12 -9.46 -7.10
N SER A 141 -5.52 -8.83 -6.00
CA SER A 141 -6.74 -9.19 -5.27
C SER A 141 -7.27 -8.01 -4.45
N LYS A 142 -8.44 -8.22 -3.83
CA LYS A 142 -9.09 -7.24 -2.96
C LYS A 142 -9.32 -7.87 -1.60
N ALA A 143 -9.00 -7.18 -0.51
CA ALA A 143 -9.25 -7.66 0.84
C ALA A 143 -10.65 -7.29 1.33
N CYS A 144 -11.25 -8.16 2.13
CA CYS A 144 -12.38 -7.79 3.01
C CYS A 144 -11.92 -7.54 4.44
N VAL A 145 -10.77 -8.12 4.80
CA VAL A 145 -10.17 -8.07 6.12
C VAL A 145 -8.68 -7.77 5.95
N GLN A 146 -8.20 -6.68 6.55
CA GLN A 146 -6.79 -6.29 6.50
C GLN A 146 -6.28 -5.92 7.91
N ALA A 147 -5.31 -6.69 8.40
CA ALA A 147 -4.54 -6.35 9.59
C ALA A 147 -3.31 -5.52 9.19
N LEU A 148 -3.19 -4.31 9.74
CA LEU A 148 -2.20 -3.31 9.36
C LEU A 148 -0.89 -3.44 10.14
N ASN A 149 -0.92 -4.05 11.33
CA ASN A 149 0.27 -4.16 12.18
C ASN A 149 1.38 -4.94 11.48
N GLN A 150 2.61 -4.40 11.51
CA GLN A 150 3.76 -4.92 10.76
C GLN A 150 4.50 -6.05 11.47
N SER A 151 4.27 -6.28 12.76
CA SER A 151 5.08 -7.23 13.55
C SER A 151 4.30 -8.03 14.60
N ALA A 152 3.03 -7.70 14.84
CA ALA A 152 2.24 -8.37 15.85
C ALA A 152 2.09 -9.86 15.54
N PRO A 153 2.35 -10.76 16.50
CA PRO A 153 1.92 -12.14 16.37
C PRO A 153 0.39 -12.16 16.28
N GLN A 154 -0.16 -13.12 15.54
CA GLN A 154 -1.61 -13.30 15.44
C GLN A 154 -2.35 -12.02 15.01
N ALA A 155 -1.75 -11.21 14.14
CA ALA A 155 -2.30 -9.94 13.70
C ALA A 155 -3.72 -10.09 13.11
N ALA A 156 -4.02 -11.21 12.45
CA ALA A 156 -5.37 -11.66 12.17
C ALA A 156 -5.63 -13.04 12.80
N LEU A 157 -6.32 -13.05 13.94
CA LEU A 157 -6.66 -14.23 14.70
C LEU A 157 -8.13 -14.61 14.49
N PHE A 158 -8.39 -15.81 13.97
CA PHE A 158 -9.71 -16.42 13.91
C PHE A 158 -9.79 -17.52 14.96
N SER A 159 -10.75 -17.43 15.89
CA SER A 159 -10.79 -18.31 17.06
C SER A 159 -12.20 -18.71 17.46
N GLY A 160 -12.30 -19.67 18.40
CA GLY A 160 -13.57 -20.17 18.90
C GLY A 160 -14.22 -21.19 17.97
N ASN A 161 -15.55 -21.25 17.97
CA ASN A 161 -16.35 -22.06 17.06
C ASN A 161 -17.09 -21.14 16.10
N THR A 162 -16.39 -20.73 15.03
CA THR A 162 -16.86 -19.72 14.08
C THR A 162 -16.90 -20.24 12.66
N SER A 163 -17.79 -19.68 11.85
CA SER A 163 -17.78 -19.83 10.40
C SER A 163 -17.65 -18.46 9.75
N VAL A 164 -16.49 -18.18 9.16
CA VAL A 164 -16.23 -16.92 8.44
C VAL A 164 -16.16 -17.22 6.95
N ASN A 165 -17.12 -16.71 6.20
CA ASN A 165 -17.22 -16.91 4.75
C ASN A 165 -17.08 -15.59 4.00
N LEU A 166 -15.90 -15.37 3.42
CA LEU A 166 -15.58 -14.21 2.59
C LEU A 166 -15.67 -14.62 1.12
N THR A 167 -16.46 -13.91 0.33
CA THR A 167 -16.69 -14.23 -1.09
C THR A 167 -16.16 -13.11 -1.98
N GLY A 168 -15.26 -13.45 -2.90
CA GLY A 168 -14.66 -12.52 -3.86
C GLY A 168 -13.49 -11.71 -3.31
N CYS A 169 -13.00 -12.03 -2.10
CA CYS A 169 -11.96 -11.27 -1.43
C CYS A 169 -11.06 -12.12 -0.52
N VAL A 170 -9.90 -11.53 -0.19
CA VAL A 170 -8.86 -12.17 0.62
C VAL A 170 -8.85 -11.66 2.06
N ILE A 171 -8.11 -12.37 2.91
CA ILE A 171 -7.61 -11.86 4.19
C ILE A 171 -6.15 -11.46 3.99
N MET A 172 -5.83 -10.21 4.36
CA MET A 172 -4.49 -9.66 4.27
C MET A 172 -3.93 -9.37 5.66
N SER A 173 -2.68 -9.73 5.92
CA SER A 173 -1.95 -9.32 7.12
C SER A 173 -0.59 -8.74 6.75
N ASN A 174 -0.31 -7.53 7.23
CA ASN A 174 0.98 -6.87 7.06
C ASN A 174 2.07 -7.39 8.02
N SER A 175 1.72 -8.25 8.97
CA SER A 175 2.66 -8.69 10.00
C SER A 175 3.70 -9.67 9.45
N VAL A 176 4.97 -9.44 9.79
CA VAL A 176 6.09 -10.33 9.48
C VAL A 176 6.16 -11.56 10.41
N ALA A 177 5.30 -11.64 11.44
CA ALA A 177 5.32 -12.74 12.40
C ALA A 177 5.04 -14.09 11.75
N ALA A 178 5.61 -15.17 12.31
CA ALA A 178 5.44 -16.53 11.81
C ALA A 178 3.97 -17.02 11.86
N ASP A 179 3.15 -16.43 12.73
CA ASP A 179 1.72 -16.71 12.89
C ASP A 179 0.85 -15.47 12.65
N ALA A 180 1.26 -14.59 11.72
CA ALA A 180 0.57 -13.35 11.38
C ALA A 180 -0.91 -13.54 11.00
N ILE A 181 -1.25 -14.65 10.33
CA ILE A 181 -2.62 -15.16 10.24
C ILE A 181 -2.70 -16.46 11.04
N ARG A 182 -3.65 -16.55 11.96
CA ARG A 182 -3.83 -17.74 12.78
C ARG A 182 -5.29 -18.16 12.85
N THR A 183 -5.55 -19.45 12.70
CA THR A 183 -6.84 -20.06 13.04
C THR A 183 -6.65 -20.99 14.23
N GLN A 184 -7.53 -20.93 15.24
CA GLN A 184 -7.49 -21.82 16.40
C GLN A 184 -8.89 -22.23 16.89
N GLY A 185 -8.96 -23.24 17.76
CA GLY A 185 -10.25 -23.81 18.19
C GLY A 185 -10.87 -24.63 17.06
N SER A 186 -12.13 -24.35 16.73
CA SER A 186 -12.89 -24.99 15.64
C SER A 186 -13.30 -23.99 14.56
N ALA A 187 -12.59 -22.86 14.46
CA ALA A 187 -12.86 -21.84 13.46
C ALA A 187 -12.73 -22.39 12.03
N ALA A 188 -13.80 -22.28 11.26
CA ALA A 188 -13.87 -22.58 9.84
C ALA A 188 -13.75 -21.28 9.04
N LEU A 189 -12.76 -21.23 8.17
CA LEU A 189 -12.46 -20.04 7.37
C LEU A 189 -12.57 -20.34 5.89
N LYS A 190 -13.36 -19.53 5.17
CA LYS A 190 -13.47 -19.53 3.72
C LYS A 190 -13.18 -18.12 3.18
N ALA A 191 -12.27 -18.02 2.22
CA ALA A 191 -11.90 -16.77 1.54
C ALA A 191 -11.37 -17.11 0.14
N ASP A 192 -11.18 -16.12 -0.72
CA ASP A 192 -10.55 -16.39 -2.02
C ASP A 192 -9.10 -16.84 -1.83
N CYS A 193 -8.39 -16.20 -0.91
CA CYS A 193 -7.01 -16.50 -0.57
C CYS A 193 -6.63 -15.93 0.81
N LEU A 194 -5.58 -16.48 1.43
CA LEU A 194 -4.92 -15.87 2.58
C LEU A 194 -3.58 -15.27 2.12
N VAL A 195 -3.35 -14.00 2.45
CA VAL A 195 -2.18 -13.23 2.03
C VAL A 195 -1.52 -12.62 3.26
N THR A 196 -0.23 -12.89 3.45
CA THR A 196 0.52 -12.40 4.61
C THR A 196 1.96 -12.06 4.25
N VAL A 197 2.50 -11.02 4.88
CA VAL A 197 3.93 -10.69 4.78
C VAL A 197 4.78 -11.73 5.52
N GLY A 198 4.32 -12.18 6.69
CA GLY A 198 4.98 -13.20 7.51
C GLY A 198 4.53 -14.61 7.15
N GLY A 199 4.25 -15.40 8.20
CA GLY A 199 3.72 -16.75 8.11
C GLY A 199 2.25 -16.84 8.49
N MET A 200 1.75 -18.08 8.52
CA MET A 200 0.41 -18.41 8.99
C MET A 200 0.41 -19.75 9.73
N VAL A 201 -0.44 -19.87 10.74
CA VAL A 201 -0.65 -21.11 11.50
C VAL A 201 -2.12 -21.48 11.46
N LEU A 202 -2.45 -22.51 10.69
CA LEU A 202 -3.82 -22.94 10.45
C LEU A 202 -4.12 -24.24 11.20
N ASN A 203 -4.58 -24.15 12.47
CA ASN A 203 -4.95 -25.35 13.25
C ASN A 203 -6.13 -26.12 12.66
N ASN A 204 -6.96 -25.45 11.85
CA ASN A 204 -7.97 -26.08 10.99
C ASN A 204 -7.70 -25.65 9.55
N PRO A 205 -7.87 -26.52 8.54
CA PRO A 205 -7.69 -26.13 7.14
C PRO A 205 -8.67 -25.01 6.75
N ALA A 206 -8.15 -23.94 6.16
CA ALA A 206 -8.97 -22.92 5.50
C ALA A 206 -9.40 -23.40 4.11
N THR A 207 -10.63 -23.11 3.71
CA THR A 207 -11.12 -23.34 2.34
C THR A 207 -10.81 -22.11 1.48
N THR A 208 -9.93 -22.27 0.48
CA THR A 208 -9.53 -21.17 -0.40
C THR A 208 -9.72 -21.52 -1.88
N THR A 209 -9.90 -20.52 -2.73
CA THR A 209 -10.11 -20.71 -4.17
C THR A 209 -8.85 -20.46 -5.00
N CYS A 210 -7.86 -19.76 -4.45
CA CYS A 210 -6.57 -19.57 -5.08
C CYS A 210 -5.75 -20.88 -5.12
N SER A 211 -4.75 -20.93 -6.00
CA SER A 211 -3.89 -22.11 -6.16
C SER A 211 -3.05 -22.40 -4.91
N SER A 212 -2.63 -21.35 -4.20
CA SER A 212 -1.93 -21.43 -2.93
C SER A 212 -2.09 -20.13 -2.16
N ASN A 213 -2.19 -20.23 -0.83
CA ASN A 213 -2.04 -19.07 0.04
C ASN A 213 -0.66 -18.42 -0.14
N VAL A 214 -0.61 -17.10 -0.01
CA VAL A 214 0.58 -16.29 -0.27
C VAL A 214 1.20 -15.87 1.06
N THR A 215 2.45 -16.28 1.27
CA THR A 215 3.33 -15.79 2.35
C THR A 215 4.44 -14.96 1.74
N LYS A 216 5.15 -14.15 2.55
CA LYS A 216 6.20 -13.25 2.04
C LYS A 216 5.67 -12.29 0.97
N ALA A 217 4.38 -11.95 1.06
CA ALA A 217 3.78 -10.94 0.21
C ALA A 217 4.39 -9.56 0.52
N LEU A 218 4.25 -8.63 -0.41
CA LEU A 218 4.50 -7.22 -0.10
C LEU A 218 3.45 -6.71 0.90
N PRO A 219 3.83 -5.82 1.84
CA PRO A 219 2.86 -5.18 2.71
C PRO A 219 1.88 -4.34 1.89
N ALA A 220 0.63 -4.26 2.33
CA ALA A 220 -0.38 -3.41 1.71
C ALA A 220 -0.51 -2.11 2.51
N ALA A 221 -0.48 -0.97 1.81
CA ALA A 221 -0.78 0.33 2.40
C ALA A 221 -2.14 0.35 3.12
N ASP A 222 -2.30 1.26 4.08
CA ASP A 222 -3.59 1.54 4.70
C ASP A 222 -4.55 2.19 3.67
N PRO A 223 -5.66 1.52 3.27
CA PRO A 223 -6.57 2.01 2.25
C PRO A 223 -7.30 3.30 2.64
N TYR A 224 -7.34 3.63 3.94
CA TYR A 224 -8.00 4.82 4.47
C TYR A 224 -7.00 5.89 4.95
N ALA A 225 -5.70 5.76 4.63
CA ALA A 225 -4.67 6.72 5.05
C ALA A 225 -4.94 8.18 4.61
N SER A 226 -5.63 8.37 3.50
CA SER A 226 -6.00 9.69 2.97
C SER A 226 -7.33 10.22 3.50
N LEU A 227 -8.10 9.43 4.25
CA LEU A 227 -9.39 9.83 4.80
C LEU A 227 -9.17 10.92 5.88
N PRO A 228 -9.70 12.14 5.70
CA PRO A 228 -9.47 13.22 6.67
C PRO A 228 -10.12 12.89 8.01
N THR A 229 -9.47 13.31 9.11
CA THR A 229 -10.03 13.14 10.46
C THR A 229 -11.22 14.09 10.66
N PRO A 230 -12.39 13.60 11.10
CA PRO A 230 -13.53 14.46 11.44
C PRO A 230 -13.20 15.52 12.50
N ALA A 231 -13.49 16.78 12.20
CA ALA A 231 -13.32 17.87 13.14
C ALA A 231 -14.40 17.85 14.23
N ALA A 232 -13.99 18.06 15.48
CA ALA A 232 -14.92 18.29 16.57
C ALA A 232 -15.66 19.64 16.38
N THR A 233 -16.92 19.67 16.81
CA THR A 233 -17.83 20.81 16.69
C THR A 233 -18.32 21.19 18.08
N ASN A 234 -18.60 22.48 18.28
CA ASN A 234 -19.19 23.01 19.51
C ASN A 234 -20.57 23.63 19.20
N PRO A 235 -21.52 23.57 20.15
CA PRO A 235 -21.42 22.95 21.47
C PRO A 235 -21.48 21.41 21.42
N CYS A 236 -20.93 20.76 22.45
CA CYS A 236 -21.05 19.33 22.67
C CYS A 236 -22.53 18.91 22.80
N ARG A 237 -22.86 17.75 22.24
CA ARG A 237 -24.13 17.04 22.42
C ARG A 237 -23.99 15.98 23.51
N ASN A 238 -25.12 15.58 24.08
CA ASN A 238 -25.19 14.60 25.16
C ASN A 238 -26.24 13.53 24.86
N VAL A 239 -25.99 12.31 25.31
CA VAL A 239 -26.98 11.23 25.34
C VAL A 239 -27.81 11.37 26.61
N ASN A 240 -29.13 11.32 26.50
CA ASN A 240 -29.98 11.33 27.69
C ASN A 240 -30.16 9.91 28.20
N GLY A 241 -29.41 9.54 29.24
CA GLY A 241 -29.42 8.19 29.82
C GLY A 241 -30.74 7.79 30.49
N ASN A 242 -31.66 8.73 30.75
CA ASN A 242 -32.95 8.45 31.39
C ASN A 242 -34.05 8.10 30.37
N LYS A 243 -33.76 8.19 29.06
CA LYS A 243 -34.73 7.87 28.01
C LYS A 243 -34.62 6.42 27.57
N THR A 244 -35.76 5.74 27.51
CA THR A 244 -35.91 4.42 26.88
C THR A 244 -36.02 4.49 25.37
N SER A 245 -36.35 5.67 24.82
CA SER A 245 -36.26 5.95 23.38
C SER A 245 -35.83 7.38 23.10
N GLN A 246 -34.88 7.56 22.16
CA GLN A 246 -34.42 8.88 21.74
C GLN A 246 -33.85 8.89 20.32
N THR A 247 -33.98 10.02 19.64
CA THR A 247 -33.26 10.30 18.40
C THR A 247 -32.10 11.23 18.69
N LEU A 248 -30.88 10.82 18.33
CA LEU A 248 -29.65 11.58 18.52
C LEU A 248 -29.23 12.24 17.21
N GLN A 249 -28.83 13.50 17.28
CA GLN A 249 -28.35 14.26 16.13
C GLN A 249 -26.85 14.05 15.92
N ALA A 250 -26.39 14.14 14.68
CA ALA A 250 -24.97 14.16 14.35
C ALA A 250 -24.25 15.36 14.99
N GLY A 251 -22.96 15.23 15.24
CA GLY A 251 -22.14 16.22 15.94
C GLY A 251 -21.20 15.59 16.96
N THR A 252 -20.68 16.40 17.87
CA THR A 252 -19.65 15.97 18.83
C THR A 252 -20.23 15.60 20.18
N TYR A 253 -19.84 14.44 20.70
CA TYR A 253 -20.23 13.89 22.00
C TYR A 253 -19.00 13.85 22.91
N CYS A 254 -18.82 14.92 23.68
CA CYS A 254 -17.59 15.17 24.45
C CYS A 254 -17.44 14.28 25.70
N SER A 255 -18.52 13.67 26.16
CA SER A 255 -18.51 12.72 27.29
C SER A 255 -18.71 11.26 26.84
N GLY A 256 -18.54 11.00 25.54
CA GLY A 256 -18.86 9.71 24.94
C GLY A 256 -20.36 9.50 24.73
N MET A 257 -20.74 8.27 24.40
CA MET A 257 -22.11 7.87 24.11
C MET A 257 -22.40 6.54 24.80
N ASP A 258 -23.22 6.53 25.85
CA ASP A 258 -23.74 5.30 26.48
C ASP A 258 -25.20 5.08 26.04
N LEU A 259 -25.39 4.24 25.03
CA LEU A 259 -26.66 4.02 24.36
C LEU A 259 -27.42 2.84 24.99
N LYS A 260 -28.64 3.13 25.46
CA LYS A 260 -29.57 2.21 26.12
C LYS A 260 -30.98 2.38 25.53
N GLY A 261 -31.78 1.32 25.53
CA GLY A 261 -33.13 1.32 24.95
C GLY A 261 -33.10 1.50 23.42
N ASN A 262 -34.09 2.21 22.88
CA ASN A 262 -34.28 2.39 21.45
C ASN A 262 -33.68 3.73 21.00
N VAL A 263 -32.49 3.71 20.40
CA VAL A 263 -31.80 4.92 19.95
C VAL A 263 -31.77 4.97 18.43
N ALA A 264 -32.26 6.06 17.85
CA ALA A 264 -32.14 6.34 16.43
C ALA A 264 -31.06 7.42 16.19
N LEU A 265 -30.05 7.14 15.37
CA LEU A 265 -29.04 8.11 14.97
C LEU A 265 -29.49 8.81 13.69
N SER A 266 -29.63 10.12 13.71
CA SER A 266 -29.82 10.90 12.48
C SER A 266 -28.60 10.82 11.58
N SER A 267 -28.81 10.88 10.27
CA SER A 267 -27.73 10.80 9.30
C SER A 267 -26.64 11.84 9.55
N GLY A 268 -25.37 11.46 9.39
CA GLY A 268 -24.23 12.36 9.54
C GLY A 268 -23.05 11.79 10.34
N VAL A 269 -22.12 12.67 10.68
CA VAL A 269 -20.86 12.30 11.36
C VAL A 269 -20.98 12.52 12.87
N TYR A 270 -20.64 11.49 13.64
CA TYR A 270 -20.60 11.50 15.09
C TYR A 270 -19.15 11.50 15.55
N VAL A 271 -18.70 12.58 16.18
CA VAL A 271 -17.35 12.69 16.76
C VAL A 271 -17.44 12.35 18.24
N VAL A 272 -16.90 11.22 18.65
CA VAL A 272 -17.02 10.71 20.02
C VAL A 272 -15.69 10.91 20.76
N GLN A 273 -15.69 11.78 21.77
CA GLN A 273 -14.53 12.04 22.64
C GLN A 273 -14.71 11.35 24.00
N GLY A 274 -15.01 10.06 23.94
CA GLY A 274 -15.25 9.19 25.08
C GLY A 274 -15.61 7.80 24.56
N GLY A 275 -15.96 6.86 25.45
CA GLY A 275 -16.39 5.54 25.03
C GLY A 275 -17.71 5.59 24.23
N PHE A 276 -17.81 4.81 23.15
CA PHE A 276 -19.08 4.52 22.48
C PHE A 276 -19.56 3.15 22.97
N LYS A 277 -20.54 3.15 23.86
CA LYS A 277 -21.03 1.97 24.58
C LYS A 277 -22.48 1.68 24.17
N ILE A 278 -22.76 0.42 23.84
CA ILE A 278 -24.12 -0.07 23.56
C ILE A 278 -24.40 -1.22 24.52
N ASN A 279 -25.39 -1.05 25.41
CA ASN A 279 -25.69 -1.97 26.51
C ASN A 279 -27.19 -2.20 26.69
N ALA A 280 -27.56 -3.07 27.64
CA ALA A 280 -28.93 -3.25 28.13
C ALA A 280 -29.98 -3.59 27.05
N ASN A 281 -29.66 -4.56 26.17
CA ASN A 281 -30.53 -4.99 25.06
C ASN A 281 -30.96 -3.83 24.14
N ALA A 282 -30.10 -2.82 23.99
CA ALA A 282 -30.42 -1.64 23.18
C ALA A 282 -30.66 -2.01 21.71
N VAL A 283 -31.58 -1.26 21.10
CA VAL A 283 -31.86 -1.31 19.67
C VAL A 283 -31.39 0.01 19.06
N ILE A 284 -30.33 -0.06 18.28
CA ILE A 284 -29.70 1.11 17.64
C ILE A 284 -30.02 1.08 16.16
N THR A 285 -30.60 2.16 15.65
CA THR A 285 -31.04 2.28 14.25
C THR A 285 -30.57 3.61 13.66
N CYS A 286 -30.67 3.74 12.35
CA CYS A 286 -30.57 5.01 11.67
C CYS A 286 -31.96 5.65 11.54
N ALA A 287 -32.11 6.92 11.93
CA ALA A 287 -33.37 7.63 11.88
C ALA A 287 -33.78 7.91 10.43
N ALA A 288 -35.06 7.74 10.10
CA ALA A 288 -35.57 8.03 8.78
C ALA A 288 -35.72 9.55 8.55
N PRO A 289 -35.34 10.08 7.36
CA PRO A 289 -34.67 9.39 6.25
C PRO A 289 -33.19 9.09 6.55
N CYS A 290 -32.79 7.84 6.35
CA CYS A 290 -31.42 7.41 6.59
C CYS A 290 -30.57 7.52 5.31
N THR A 291 -29.56 8.39 5.33
CA THR A 291 -28.52 8.50 4.29
C THR A 291 -27.17 8.02 4.80
N GLY A 292 -27.14 7.45 6.01
CA GLY A 292 -25.97 6.83 6.62
C GLY A 292 -25.32 7.65 7.74
N VAL A 293 -24.55 6.95 8.56
CA VAL A 293 -23.82 7.50 9.70
C VAL A 293 -22.35 7.11 9.65
N THR A 294 -21.49 8.00 10.11
CA THR A 294 -20.08 7.70 10.37
C THR A 294 -19.79 8.01 11.84
N ILE A 295 -19.33 7.02 12.58
CA ILE A 295 -18.97 7.14 14.00
C ILE A 295 -17.45 7.18 14.10
N PHE A 296 -16.93 8.35 14.44
CA PHE A 296 -15.51 8.58 14.62
C PHE A 296 -15.13 8.59 16.10
N MET A 297 -14.18 7.75 16.46
CA MET A 297 -13.64 7.63 17.81
C MET A 297 -12.37 8.47 17.89
N SER A 298 -12.43 9.61 18.58
CA SER A 298 -11.30 10.54 18.72
C SER A 298 -10.25 10.01 19.69
N GLY A 299 -8.96 10.20 19.38
CA GLY A 299 -7.85 9.71 20.21
C GLY A 299 -7.89 8.18 20.38
N SER A 300 -7.63 7.70 21.61
CA SER A 300 -7.63 6.26 21.93
C SER A 300 -8.98 5.76 22.46
N ASN A 301 -10.07 6.48 22.19
CA ASN A 301 -11.40 6.07 22.62
C ASN A 301 -11.86 4.82 21.88
N THR A 302 -12.70 4.01 22.54
CA THR A 302 -13.05 2.67 22.06
C THR A 302 -14.55 2.47 21.92
N VAL A 303 -14.89 1.50 21.07
CA VAL A 303 -16.24 0.98 20.90
C VAL A 303 -16.43 -0.24 21.79
N SER A 304 -17.56 -0.32 22.48
CA SER A 304 -17.95 -1.48 23.28
C SER A 304 -19.43 -1.77 23.05
N MET A 305 -19.70 -2.79 22.24
CA MET A 305 -21.06 -3.32 22.03
C MET A 305 -21.22 -4.64 22.76
N ASN A 306 -22.38 -4.86 23.39
CA ASN A 306 -22.71 -6.09 24.10
C ASN A 306 -23.50 -7.07 23.20
N GLY A 307 -23.33 -8.39 23.41
CA GLY A 307 -23.93 -9.45 22.59
C GLY A 307 -25.46 -9.45 22.51
N ASN A 308 -26.16 -8.82 23.45
CA ASN A 308 -27.63 -8.73 23.42
C ASN A 308 -28.17 -7.47 22.73
N ALA A 309 -27.30 -6.57 22.27
CA ALA A 309 -27.73 -5.38 21.54
C ALA A 309 -27.99 -5.69 20.07
N THR A 310 -29.00 -5.05 19.48
CA THR A 310 -29.27 -5.10 18.04
C THR A 310 -28.91 -3.76 17.41
N VAL A 311 -27.91 -3.75 16.52
CA VAL A 311 -27.39 -2.53 15.90
C VAL A 311 -27.56 -2.62 14.39
N ASN A 312 -28.41 -1.78 13.83
CA ASN A 312 -28.64 -1.70 12.38
C ASN A 312 -28.26 -0.30 11.89
N LEU A 313 -27.01 -0.18 11.41
CA LEU A 313 -26.44 1.07 10.93
C LEU A 313 -25.77 0.85 9.58
N SER A 314 -25.82 1.88 8.73
CA SER A 314 -25.15 1.89 7.43
C SER A 314 -24.31 3.15 7.29
N ALA A 315 -23.12 3.00 6.72
CA ALA A 315 -22.27 4.10 6.30
C ALA A 315 -22.97 4.96 5.23
N PRO A 316 -22.60 6.24 5.08
CA PRO A 316 -23.07 7.02 3.95
C PRO A 316 -22.57 6.43 2.63
N THR A 317 -23.37 6.56 1.56
CA THR A 317 -23.01 6.04 0.22
C THR A 317 -22.31 7.08 -0.67
N SER A 318 -22.14 8.29 -0.17
CA SER A 318 -21.48 9.41 -0.86
C SER A 318 -20.84 10.38 0.13
N GLY A 319 -20.08 11.34 -0.38
CA GLY A 319 -19.37 12.33 0.43
C GLY A 319 -18.04 11.81 1.00
N THR A 320 -17.40 12.62 1.84
CA THR A 320 -16.04 12.37 2.35
C THR A 320 -15.87 11.02 3.04
N TYR A 321 -16.88 10.59 3.82
CA TYR A 321 -16.85 9.35 4.60
C TYR A 321 -17.64 8.21 3.96
N SER A 322 -17.89 8.30 2.65
CA SER A 322 -18.58 7.26 1.89
C SER A 322 -18.00 5.87 2.19
N GLY A 323 -18.87 4.93 2.56
CA GLY A 323 -18.51 3.55 2.89
C GLY A 323 -17.87 3.33 4.25
N VAL A 324 -17.64 4.38 5.07
CA VAL A 324 -16.99 4.25 6.39
C VAL A 324 -18.02 4.41 7.51
N LEU A 325 -18.25 3.31 8.25
CA LEU A 325 -19.22 3.28 9.35
C LEU A 325 -18.55 3.62 10.69
N PHE A 326 -17.41 2.98 10.98
CA PHE A 326 -16.61 3.28 12.16
C PHE A 326 -15.19 3.69 11.76
N TYR A 327 -14.70 4.77 12.37
CA TYR A 327 -13.36 5.30 12.13
C TYR A 327 -12.68 5.59 13.47
N GLY A 328 -11.65 4.84 13.83
CA GLY A 328 -10.76 5.13 14.95
C GLY A 328 -9.62 6.08 14.57
N ASP A 329 -9.28 7.00 15.47
CA ASP A 329 -8.24 8.00 15.24
C ASP A 329 -6.87 7.39 14.89
N ARG A 330 -6.26 7.91 13.82
CA ARG A 330 -4.93 7.51 13.34
C ARG A 330 -3.82 7.94 14.29
N THR A 331 -4.06 8.98 15.09
CA THR A 331 -3.09 9.49 16.07
C THR A 331 -3.27 8.87 17.45
N GLY A 332 -4.23 7.95 17.62
CA GLY A 332 -4.45 7.22 18.86
C GLY A 332 -3.31 6.28 19.23
N THR A 333 -3.27 5.89 20.50
CA THR A 333 -2.43 4.81 21.01
C THR A 333 -3.13 3.46 20.86
N ALA A 334 -2.37 2.37 21.04
CA ALA A 334 -2.92 1.02 21.07
C ALA A 334 -4.10 0.91 22.05
N ALA A 335 -5.22 0.38 21.57
CA ALA A 335 -6.41 0.08 22.36
C ALA A 335 -7.19 -1.08 21.69
N GLN A 336 -8.35 -1.43 22.24
CA GLN A 336 -9.18 -2.52 21.72
C GLN A 336 -10.63 -2.06 21.64
N SER A 337 -11.25 -2.26 20.48
CA SER A 337 -12.66 -1.95 20.23
C SER A 337 -13.43 -3.25 19.96
N THR A 338 -14.53 -3.44 20.67
CA THR A 338 -15.32 -4.68 20.65
C THR A 338 -16.67 -4.46 19.97
N PHE A 339 -16.88 -5.28 18.94
CA PHE A 339 -18.09 -5.36 18.14
C PHE A 339 -18.78 -6.69 18.44
N ASN A 340 -19.72 -6.66 19.38
CA ASN A 340 -20.56 -7.78 19.74
C ASN A 340 -22.03 -7.37 19.67
N GLY A 341 -22.90 -8.27 19.26
CA GLY A 341 -24.31 -7.98 19.04
C GLY A 341 -25.05 -9.24 18.61
N THR A 342 -26.37 -9.12 18.50
CA THR A 342 -27.23 -10.20 18.05
C THR A 342 -26.99 -10.52 16.57
N ALA A 343 -27.44 -11.69 16.11
CA ALA A 343 -27.40 -12.06 14.69
C ALA A 343 -28.28 -11.14 13.80
N ASP A 344 -29.24 -10.44 14.40
CA ASP A 344 -30.10 -9.46 13.71
C ASP A 344 -29.42 -8.10 13.49
N SER A 345 -28.23 -7.89 14.07
CA SER A 345 -27.45 -6.68 13.84
C SER A 345 -26.99 -6.61 12.38
N LEU A 346 -26.86 -5.40 11.84
CA LEU A 346 -26.32 -5.13 10.51
C LEU A 346 -25.38 -3.93 10.60
N LEU A 347 -24.07 -4.16 10.50
CA LEU A 347 -23.07 -3.10 10.42
C LEU A 347 -22.60 -2.97 8.96
N THR A 348 -23.29 -2.13 8.21
CA THR A 348 -23.04 -1.98 6.76
C THR A 348 -22.02 -0.88 6.51
N GLY A 349 -20.82 -1.24 6.08
CA GLY A 349 -19.71 -0.30 5.90
C GLY A 349 -18.38 -0.80 6.43
N ALA A 350 -17.36 0.06 6.35
CA ALA A 350 -16.03 -0.22 6.85
C ALA A 350 -15.93 0.03 8.35
N ILE A 351 -15.28 -0.90 9.05
CA ILE A 351 -14.82 -0.77 10.43
C ILE A 351 -13.31 -0.54 10.34
N TYR A 352 -12.90 0.73 10.47
CA TYR A 352 -11.53 1.17 10.29
C TYR A 352 -10.89 1.63 11.61
N PHE A 353 -9.92 0.89 12.12
CA PHE A 353 -9.22 1.15 13.39
C PHE A 353 -7.71 0.92 13.28
N PRO A 354 -6.97 1.84 12.64
CA PRO A 354 -5.56 1.63 12.25
C PRO A 354 -4.58 1.53 13.42
N ARG A 355 -5.01 1.87 14.64
CA ARG A 355 -4.21 1.84 15.87
C ARG A 355 -4.79 0.93 16.94
N GLN A 356 -5.91 0.24 16.68
CA GLN A 356 -6.59 -0.58 17.68
C GLN A 356 -6.85 -1.99 17.19
N GLN A 357 -6.90 -2.92 18.13
CA GLN A 357 -7.43 -4.25 17.85
C GLN A 357 -8.95 -4.16 17.68
N VAL A 358 -9.47 -4.77 16.62
CA VAL A 358 -10.91 -4.99 16.45
C VAL A 358 -11.26 -6.40 16.92
N ASN A 359 -12.08 -6.49 17.96
CA ASN A 359 -12.67 -7.73 18.44
C ASN A 359 -14.04 -7.90 17.79
N TYR A 360 -14.12 -8.70 16.72
CA TYR A 360 -15.37 -9.01 16.03
C TYR A 360 -15.96 -10.29 16.60
N LEU A 361 -16.91 -10.14 17.54
CA LEU A 361 -17.47 -11.25 18.31
C LEU A 361 -18.90 -11.62 17.88
N GLY A 362 -19.62 -10.70 17.23
CA GLY A 362 -21.02 -10.91 16.85
C GLY A 362 -21.21 -11.75 15.59
N ASN A 363 -22.39 -12.35 15.46
CA ASN A 363 -22.78 -13.19 14.31
C ASN A 363 -23.55 -12.41 13.25
N PHE A 364 -23.05 -11.23 12.88
CA PHE A 364 -23.73 -10.35 11.95
C PHE A 364 -22.89 -10.07 10.72
N SER A 365 -23.55 -9.63 9.67
CA SER A 365 -22.91 -9.13 8.46
C SER A 365 -23.65 -7.86 8.06
N GLY A 366 -22.98 -6.91 7.41
CA GLY A 366 -23.67 -5.76 6.85
C GLY A 366 -24.73 -6.18 5.83
N ASN A 367 -25.62 -5.26 5.46
CA ASN A 367 -26.69 -5.54 4.51
C ASN A 367 -26.11 -6.12 3.20
N GLY A 368 -26.66 -7.24 2.74
CA GLY A 368 -26.13 -7.97 1.57
C GLY A 368 -24.76 -8.64 1.75
N GLY A 369 -24.22 -8.68 2.97
CA GLY A 369 -22.86 -9.14 3.27
C GLY A 369 -21.81 -8.03 3.29
N CYS A 370 -22.22 -6.76 3.37
CA CYS A 370 -21.30 -5.64 3.18
C CYS A 370 -20.71 -5.07 4.46
N THR A 371 -19.64 -5.70 4.92
CA THR A 371 -18.77 -5.19 5.99
C THR A 371 -17.32 -5.39 5.57
N GLN A 372 -16.48 -4.37 5.73
CA GLN A 372 -15.03 -4.49 5.59
C GLN A 372 -14.37 -4.18 6.92
N VAL A 373 -13.29 -4.86 7.26
CA VAL A 373 -12.56 -4.63 8.52
C VAL A 373 -11.11 -4.32 8.21
N VAL A 374 -10.66 -3.13 8.57
CA VAL A 374 -9.26 -2.70 8.46
C VAL A 374 -8.82 -2.20 9.83
N ALA A 375 -7.90 -2.91 10.48
CA ALA A 375 -7.51 -2.57 11.86
C ALA A 375 -6.02 -2.80 12.09
N ASP A 376 -5.48 -2.33 13.22
CA ASP A 376 -4.11 -2.65 13.61
C ASP A 376 -3.95 -4.18 13.73
N THR A 377 -4.77 -4.79 14.59
CA THR A 377 -4.93 -6.24 14.68
C THR A 377 -6.41 -6.62 14.73
N ILE A 378 -6.72 -7.88 14.45
CA ILE A 378 -8.09 -8.37 14.33
C ILE A 378 -8.20 -9.67 15.09
N GLN A 379 -9.16 -9.73 16.01
CA GLN A 379 -9.59 -10.97 16.64
C GLN A 379 -11.04 -11.25 16.26
N TRP A 380 -11.25 -12.36 15.58
CA TRP A 380 -12.52 -12.77 15.03
C TRP A 380 -13.04 -14.03 15.72
N SER A 381 -14.19 -13.90 16.37
CA SER A 381 -14.86 -14.99 17.09
C SER A 381 -16.37 -15.06 16.81
N GLY A 382 -16.88 -14.27 15.86
CA GLY A 382 -18.25 -14.37 15.34
C GLY A 382 -18.36 -15.09 13.99
N SER A 383 -19.54 -15.64 13.68
CA SER A 383 -19.84 -16.27 12.38
C SER A 383 -20.47 -15.28 11.41
N THR A 384 -19.90 -15.13 10.21
CA THR A 384 -20.26 -14.06 9.28
C THR A 384 -20.17 -14.50 7.82
N THR A 385 -20.90 -13.82 6.94
CA THR A 385 -20.75 -13.93 5.49
C THR A 385 -20.55 -12.55 4.89
N ILE A 386 -19.36 -12.29 4.37
CA ILE A 386 -18.97 -11.01 3.79
C ILE A 386 -18.72 -11.14 2.29
N LYS A 387 -19.13 -10.14 1.52
CA LYS A 387 -18.88 -10.06 0.07
C LYS A 387 -17.91 -8.94 -0.24
N GLN A 388 -17.16 -9.11 -1.32
CA GLN A 388 -16.22 -8.10 -1.81
C GLN A 388 -16.94 -6.87 -2.35
N ASP A 389 -17.89 -7.06 -3.27
CA ASP A 389 -18.55 -5.96 -3.97
C ASP A 389 -19.61 -5.31 -3.08
N CYS A 390 -19.23 -4.15 -2.55
CA CYS A 390 -20.07 -3.29 -1.72
C CYS A 390 -20.12 -1.87 -2.27
N THR A 391 -19.92 -1.72 -3.58
CA THR A 391 -19.94 -0.43 -4.28
C THR A 391 -21.30 0.27 -4.15
N SER A 392 -22.39 -0.49 -4.07
CA SER A 392 -23.75 0.02 -3.80
C SER A 392 -23.90 0.69 -2.43
N TYR A 393 -23.00 0.41 -1.49
CA TYR A 393 -22.94 1.02 -0.16
C TYR A 393 -21.82 2.09 -0.07
N GLY A 394 -21.29 2.54 -1.21
CA GLY A 394 -20.25 3.57 -1.27
C GLY A 394 -18.88 3.11 -0.77
N MET A 395 -18.68 1.80 -0.58
CA MET A 395 -17.43 1.22 -0.13
C MET A 395 -16.46 1.07 -1.30
N LYS A 396 -15.17 1.27 -1.02
CA LYS A 396 -14.10 1.12 -2.01
C LYS A 396 -13.47 -0.26 -1.89
N ASP A 397 -12.81 -0.69 -2.97
CA ASP A 397 -11.96 -1.86 -2.94
C ASP A 397 -10.76 -1.62 -2.02
N ILE A 398 -10.40 -2.63 -1.22
CA ILE A 398 -9.18 -2.63 -0.43
C ILE A 398 -8.11 -3.41 -1.20
N PRO A 399 -7.05 -2.76 -1.71
CA PRO A 399 -6.01 -3.45 -2.48
C PRO A 399 -5.29 -4.53 -1.65
N ALA A 400 -5.02 -5.69 -2.26
CA ALA A 400 -4.28 -6.78 -1.63
C ALA A 400 -3.46 -7.59 -2.65
N ALA A 401 -2.47 -8.33 -2.15
CA ALA A 401 -1.52 -9.11 -2.95
C ALA A 401 -0.86 -8.25 -4.06
N GLN A 402 -0.31 -7.10 -3.66
CA GLN A 402 0.33 -6.18 -4.60
C GLN A 402 1.62 -6.79 -5.15
N SER A 403 1.90 -6.57 -6.43
CA SER A 403 3.16 -6.93 -7.08
C SER A 403 3.77 -5.72 -7.78
N VAL A 404 5.09 -5.75 -7.91
CA VAL A 404 5.88 -4.72 -8.60
C VAL A 404 6.54 -5.36 -9.80
N GLN A 405 6.40 -4.74 -10.97
CA GLN A 405 7.02 -5.19 -12.22
C GLN A 405 7.66 -4.01 -12.94
N LEU A 406 8.88 -4.19 -13.43
CA LEU A 406 9.50 -3.26 -14.38
C LEU A 406 8.86 -3.42 -15.75
N VAL A 407 8.35 -2.33 -16.32
CA VAL A 407 7.56 -2.34 -17.57
C VAL A 407 8.15 -1.49 -18.68
N GLU A 408 9.05 -0.58 -18.32
CA GLU A 408 9.85 0.29 -19.19
C GLU A 408 11.18 0.51 -18.48
#